data_AF-A0AA39YLG1-F1
#
_entry.id   AF-A0AA39YLG1-F1
#
_cell.length_a   1.000
_cell.length_b   1.000
_cell.length_c   1.000
_cell.angle_alpha   90.00
_cell.angle_beta   90.00
_cell.angle_gamma   90.00
#
_symmetry.space_group_name_H-M   'P 1'
#
loop_
_entity.id
_entity.type
_entity.pdbx_description
1 polymer ?
#
loop_
_entity_poly.entity_id
_entity_poly.type
_entity_poly.pdbx_seq_one_letter_code
_entity_poly.pdbx_strand_id
1 'polypeptide(L)'
;WANEIIVNNGNRDDLQIPSDIKPGLYILRTELLSLHGNGQYSNPGLLGLPQFYTHCFNIEISGDGTAIPSGVKFPGGYPKDDPGVGFVLGKPAQYASYKVPGPPTYT
;
A
#
# COMPACT_ATOMS: atom_id res chain seq x y z
N TRP A 1 5.92 3.96 10.88
CA TRP A 1 5.16 3.75 9.62
C TRP A 1 6.13 3.42 8.50
N ALA A 2 5.62 2.89 7.39
CA ALA A 2 6.46 2.52 6.25
C ALA A 2 7.25 3.73 5.68
N ASN A 3 6.67 4.94 5.69
CA ASN A 3 7.37 6.13 5.20
C ASN A 3 8.64 6.46 6.01
N GLU A 4 8.66 6.26 7.35
CA GLU A 4 9.91 6.52 8.10
C GLU A 4 10.98 5.48 7.79
N ILE A 5 10.59 4.22 7.54
CA ILE A 5 11.53 3.16 7.10
C ILE A 5 12.16 3.56 5.76
N ILE A 6 11.35 3.99 4.80
CA ILE A 6 11.77 4.43 3.47
C ILE A 6 12.71 5.65 3.56
N VAL A 7 12.34 6.66 4.35
CA VAL A 7 13.16 7.87 4.56
C VAL A 7 14.51 7.51 5.17
N ASN A 8 14.51 6.64 6.19
CA ASN A 8 15.74 6.19 6.85
C ASN A 8 16.62 5.31 5.93
N ASN A 9 16.04 4.71 4.89
CA ASN A 9 16.73 3.96 3.85
C ASN A 9 17.09 4.82 2.61
N GLY A 10 17.27 6.13 2.78
CA GLY A 10 17.67 7.02 1.68
C GLY A 10 16.55 7.26 0.66
N ASN A 11 15.29 7.29 1.11
CA ASN A 11 14.08 7.41 0.29
C ASN A 11 13.88 6.24 -0.68
N ARG A 12 14.20 5.02 -0.24
CA ARG A 12 14.07 3.79 -1.03
C ARG A 12 13.35 2.70 -0.25
N ASP A 13 12.53 1.95 -0.97
CA ASP A 13 11.99 0.66 -0.52
C ASP A 13 12.49 -0.45 -1.45
N ASP A 14 12.77 -1.62 -0.88
CA ASP A 14 13.17 -2.79 -1.64
C ASP A 14 12.08 -3.85 -1.55
N LEU A 15 11.65 -4.35 -2.71
CA LEU A 15 10.67 -5.43 -2.81
C LEU A 15 11.27 -6.61 -3.55
N GLN A 16 10.88 -7.81 -3.14
CA GLN A 16 11.25 -9.05 -3.80
C GLN A 16 10.06 -9.57 -4.60
N ILE A 17 10.27 -9.83 -5.89
CA ILE A 17 9.30 -10.56 -6.71
C ILE A 17 9.31 -12.03 -6.25
N PRO A 18 8.16 -12.62 -5.86
CA PRO A 18 8.13 -14.02 -5.44
C PRO A 18 8.57 -14.93 -6.57
N SER A 19 9.46 -15.88 -6.27
CA SER A 19 10.13 -16.70 -7.28
C SER A 19 9.21 -17.72 -7.96
N ASP A 20 8.07 -18.00 -7.36
CA ASP A 20 7.10 -19.00 -7.81
C ASP A 20 6.00 -18.41 -8.72
N ILE A 21 5.96 -17.09 -8.89
CA ILE A 21 5.03 -16.42 -9.81
C ILE A 21 5.31 -16.87 -11.25
N LYS A 22 4.25 -17.18 -11.99
CA LYS A 22 4.34 -17.55 -13.39
C LYS A 22 5.05 -16.46 -14.21
N PRO A 23 6.08 -16.79 -15.02
CA PRO A 23 6.74 -15.84 -15.90
C PRO A 23 5.77 -15.14 -16.86
N GLY A 24 6.06 -13.88 -17.19
CA GLY A 24 5.25 -13.08 -18.12
C GLY A 24 5.34 -11.57 -17.91
N LEU A 25 4.48 -10.84 -18.62
CA LEU A 25 4.37 -9.38 -18.53
C LEU A 25 3.39 -8.98 -17.42
N TYR A 26 3.83 -8.10 -16.52
CA TYR A 26 3.05 -7.63 -15.38
C TYR A 26 3.12 -6.10 -15.24
N ILE A 27 2.12 -5.54 -14.57
CA ILE A 27 2.19 -4.19 -14.00
C ILE A 27 2.56 -4.32 -12.53
N LEU A 28 3.73 -3.81 -12.15
CA LEU A 28 4.09 -3.60 -10.76
C LEU A 28 3.48 -2.27 -10.30
N ARG A 29 2.50 -2.34 -9.39
CA ARG A 29 1.87 -1.18 -8.76
C ARG A 29 2.45 -0.99 -7.35
N THR A 30 3.15 0.11 -7.12
CA THR A 30 3.60 0.53 -5.79
C THR A 30 2.76 1.69 -5.29
N GLU A 31 2.62 1.84 -3.97
CA GLU A 31 1.79 2.88 -3.40
C GLU A 31 2.21 3.26 -1.99
N LEU A 32 2.20 4.56 -1.70
CA LEU A 32 2.16 5.09 -0.35
C LEU A 32 0.80 5.69 -0.06
N LEU A 33 0.23 5.34 1.10
CA LEU A 33 -0.98 5.95 1.63
C LEU A 33 -0.61 6.90 2.76
N SER A 34 -0.85 8.20 2.57
CA SER A 34 -0.65 9.21 3.59
C SER A 34 -1.93 9.47 4.36
N LEU A 35 -1.84 9.36 5.69
CA LEU A 35 -2.96 9.47 6.62
C LEU A 35 -2.97 10.79 7.41
N HIS A 36 -2.04 11.71 7.14
CA HIS A 36 -1.96 12.98 7.88
C HIS A 36 -3.22 13.83 7.74
N GLY A 37 -3.92 13.74 6.60
CA GLY A 37 -5.22 14.36 6.37
C GLY A 37 -6.29 13.90 7.38
N ASN A 38 -6.17 12.68 7.91
CA ASN A 38 -7.10 12.12 8.90
C ASN A 38 -6.69 12.45 10.34
N GLY A 39 -5.57 13.13 10.55
CA GLY A 39 -5.03 13.41 11.89
C GLY A 39 -5.71 14.57 12.60
N GLN A 40 -5.62 14.59 13.93
CA GLN A 40 -6.09 15.70 14.78
C GLN A 40 -5.48 17.06 14.40
N TYR A 41 -4.26 17.06 13.88
CA TYR A 41 -3.53 18.27 13.47
C TYR A 41 -3.65 18.58 11.98
N SER A 42 -4.57 17.91 11.27
CA SER A 42 -4.82 18.17 9.85
C SER A 42 -5.36 19.59 9.66
N ASN A 43 -4.90 20.26 8.60
CA ASN A 43 -5.46 21.54 8.19
C ASN A 43 -6.94 21.35 7.81
N PRO A 44 -7.83 22.34 8.05
CA PRO A 44 -9.26 22.20 7.77
C PRO A 44 -9.60 21.76 6.34
N GLY A 45 -8.79 22.16 5.35
CA GLY A 45 -8.98 21.77 3.95
C GLY A 45 -8.52 20.34 3.58
N LEU A 46 -7.84 19.64 4.50
CA LEU A 46 -7.33 18.28 4.31
C LEU A 46 -7.98 17.26 5.27
N LEU A 47 -8.90 17.71 6.13
CA LEU A 47 -9.50 16.87 7.16
C LEU A 47 -10.31 15.73 6.53
N GLY A 48 -9.92 14.48 6.83
CA GLY A 48 -10.57 13.28 6.30
C GLY A 48 -10.22 12.95 4.85
N LEU A 49 -9.15 13.55 4.30
CA LEU A 49 -8.66 13.30 2.94
C LEU A 49 -7.37 12.47 2.99
N PRO A 50 -7.45 11.12 3.01
CA PRO A 50 -6.29 10.28 2.81
C PRO A 50 -5.74 10.47 1.39
N GLN A 51 -4.41 10.37 1.23
CA GLN A 51 -3.73 10.63 -0.04
C GLN A 51 -3.01 9.39 -0.53
N PHE A 52 -3.38 8.91 -1.71
CA PHE A 52 -2.76 7.76 -2.36
C PHE A 52 -1.71 8.25 -3.38
N TYR A 53 -0.46 7.78 -3.22
CA TYR A 53 0.66 8.06 -4.11
C TYR A 53 1.01 6.79 -4.90
N THR A 54 0.24 6.52 -5.94
CA THR A 54 0.39 5.30 -6.76
C THR A 54 1.42 5.50 -7.87
N HIS A 55 2.28 4.50 -8.08
CA HIS A 55 3.16 4.40 -9.24
C HIS A 55 3.03 3.02 -9.88
N CYS A 56 3.11 2.96 -11.22
CA CYS A 56 2.99 1.72 -11.98
C CYS A 56 4.18 1.55 -12.93
N PHE A 57 4.70 0.34 -13.03
CA PHE A 57 5.82 -0.02 -13.88
C PHE A 57 5.48 -1.27 -14.70
N ASN A 58 5.81 -1.26 -15.98
CA ASN A 58 5.76 -2.46 -16.82
C ASN A 58 7.00 -3.31 -16.51
N ILE A 59 6.82 -4.57 -16.13
CA ILE A 59 7.91 -5.50 -15.86
C ILE A 59 7.69 -6.81 -16.61
N GLU A 60 8.79 -7.50 -16.91
CA GLU A 60 8.78 -8.87 -17.38
C GLU A 60 9.38 -9.75 -16.27
N ILE A 61 8.58 -10.67 -15.74
CA ILE A 61 9.03 -11.67 -14.77
C ILE A 61 9.55 -12.87 -15.55
N SER A 62 10.79 -13.26 -15.27
CA SER A 62 11.41 -14.50 -15.74
C SER A 62 11.48 -15.53 -14.60
N GLY A 63 11.67 -16.81 -14.94
CA GLY A 63 11.76 -17.91 -13.98
C GLY A 63 11.06 -19.17 -14.48
N ASP A 64 10.76 -20.08 -13.57
CA ASP A 64 10.05 -21.35 -13.79
C ASP A 64 8.82 -21.51 -12.89
N GLY A 65 8.44 -20.43 -12.19
CA GLY A 65 7.24 -20.35 -11.38
C GLY A 65 5.96 -20.71 -12.14
N THR A 66 4.95 -21.16 -11.40
CA THR A 66 3.64 -21.54 -11.96
C THR A 66 2.47 -20.92 -11.23
N ALA A 67 2.72 -20.20 -10.13
CA ALA A 67 1.69 -19.58 -9.32
C ALA A 67 1.00 -18.44 -10.07
N ILE A 68 -0.33 -18.41 -9.94
CA ILE A 68 -1.19 -17.34 -10.45
C ILE A 68 -2.07 -16.90 -9.27
N PRO A 69 -1.58 -16.00 -8.40
CA PRO A 69 -2.35 -15.54 -7.25
C PRO A 69 -3.66 -14.88 -7.68
N SER A 70 -4.71 -15.07 -6.90
CA SER A 70 -5.96 -14.35 -7.11
C SER A 70 -5.76 -12.84 -6.89
N GLY A 71 -6.18 -12.04 -7.85
CA GLY A 71 -6.07 -10.58 -7.79
C GLY A 71 -7.39 -9.88 -7.47
N VAL A 72 -7.31 -8.55 -7.30
CA VAL A 72 -8.46 -7.64 -7.23
C VAL A 72 -8.44 -6.65 -8.39
N LYS A 73 -9.55 -5.95 -8.63
CA LYS A 73 -9.64 -4.90 -9.65
C LYS A 73 -9.50 -3.52 -9.02
N PHE A 74 -8.86 -2.61 -9.75
CA PHE A 74 -8.88 -1.18 -9.45
C PHE A 74 -9.65 -0.44 -10.56
N PRO A 75 -10.56 0.51 -10.22
CA PRO A 75 -11.01 0.84 -8.86
C PRO A 75 -11.82 -0.30 -8.21
N GLY A 76 -11.75 -0.43 -6.87
CA GLY A 76 -12.45 -1.47 -6.10
C GLY A 76 -11.59 -2.27 -5.11
N GLY A 77 -10.27 -2.16 -5.17
CA GLY A 77 -9.35 -2.87 -4.26
C GLY A 77 -9.36 -2.36 -2.82
N TYR A 78 -9.88 -1.15 -2.58
CA TYR A 78 -10.10 -0.58 -1.24
C TYR A 78 -11.61 -0.43 -1.01
N PRO A 79 -12.19 -1.08 0.01
CA PRO A 79 -13.55 -0.80 0.45
C PRO A 79 -13.74 0.68 0.79
N LYS A 80 -14.94 1.22 0.54
CA LYS A 80 -15.25 2.64 0.81
C LYS A 80 -15.10 2.98 2.31
N ASP A 81 -15.34 2.01 3.17
CA ASP A 81 -15.28 2.06 4.62
C ASP A 81 -14.06 1.34 5.20
N ASP A 82 -13.00 1.16 4.40
CA ASP A 82 -11.78 0.50 4.85
C ASP A 82 -11.20 1.21 6.10
N PRO A 83 -11.06 0.50 7.24
CA PRO A 83 -10.67 1.11 8.50
C PRO A 83 -9.20 1.59 8.51
N GLY A 84 -8.36 1.06 7.62
CA GLY A 84 -6.99 1.55 7.43
C GLY A 84 -6.96 2.84 6.61
N VAL A 85 -7.82 2.98 5.60
CA VAL A 85 -7.95 4.21 4.81
C VAL A 85 -8.52 5.35 5.65
N GLY A 86 -9.52 5.04 6.48
CA GLY A 86 -10.12 5.98 7.43
C GLY A 86 -9.36 6.14 8.74
N PHE A 87 -8.16 5.55 8.88
CA PHE A 87 -7.44 5.55 10.14
C PHE A 87 -7.02 6.97 10.55
N VAL A 88 -7.34 7.34 11.79
CA VAL A 88 -7.08 8.67 12.36
C VAL A 88 -5.70 8.69 13.02
N LEU A 89 -4.88 9.69 12.72
CA LEU A 89 -3.60 9.91 13.40
C LEU A 89 -3.74 10.83 14.62
N GLY A 90 -2.79 10.77 15.55
CA GLY A 90 -2.75 11.64 16.74
C GLY A 90 -3.20 10.98 18.04
N LYS A 91 -3.53 9.68 18.04
CA LYS A 91 -3.83 8.90 19.26
C LYS A 91 -2.89 7.69 19.36
N PRO A 92 -1.69 7.83 19.95
CA PRO A 92 -0.67 6.77 19.95
C PRO A 92 -1.16 5.40 20.45
N ALA A 93 -2.08 5.39 21.43
CA ALA A 93 -2.65 4.16 21.97
C ALA A 93 -3.36 3.27 20.92
N GLN A 94 -3.79 3.84 19.77
CA GLN A 94 -4.49 3.11 18.72
C GLN A 94 -3.58 2.65 17.57
N TYR A 95 -2.29 3.01 17.56
CA TYR A 95 -1.40 2.70 16.43
C TYR A 95 -1.18 1.20 16.24
N ALA A 96 -1.21 0.42 17.32
CA ALA A 96 -1.12 -1.03 17.26
C ALA A 96 -2.32 -1.71 16.56
N SER A 97 -3.45 -1.01 16.41
CA SER A 97 -4.64 -1.54 15.73
C SER A 97 -4.72 -1.14 14.25
N TYR A 98 -3.71 -0.47 13.70
CA TYR A 98 -3.69 -0.13 12.29
C TYR A 98 -3.69 -1.40 11.43
N LYS A 99 -4.69 -1.52 10.55
CA LYS A 99 -4.78 -2.58 9.54
C LYS A 99 -4.42 -1.97 8.20
N VAL A 100 -3.46 -2.56 7.50
CA VAL A 100 -3.09 -2.14 6.15
C VAL A 100 -4.30 -2.37 5.23
N PRO A 101 -4.75 -1.35 4.47
CA PRO A 101 -5.86 -1.48 3.53
C PRO A 101 -5.59 -2.47 2.40
N GLY A 102 -6.66 -2.95 1.80
CA GLY A 102 -6.60 -3.74 0.57
C GLY A 102 -6.60 -5.26 0.78
N PRO A 103 -6.34 -6.04 -0.28
CA PRO A 103 -6.39 -7.49 -0.21
C PRO A 103 -5.25 -8.07 0.65
N PRO A 104 -5.41 -9.31 1.15
CA PRO A 104 -4.32 -10.03 1.81
C PRO A 104 -3.07 -10.13 0.93
N THR A 105 -1.90 -10.16 1.58
CA THR A 105 -0.63 -10.42 0.90
C THR A 105 -0.61 -11.84 0.33
N TYR A 106 -0.03 -12.00 -0.86
CA TYR A 106 0.35 -13.32 -1.36
C TYR A 106 1.50 -13.90 -0.51
N THR A 107 1.47 -15.22 -0.27
CA THR A 107 2.46 -15.95 0.54
C THR A 107 2.84 -17.25 -0.13
#